data_AF-B2TFC9-F1
#
_entry.id   AF-B2TFC9-F1
#
_cell.length_a   1.000
_cell.length_b   1.000
_cell.length_c   1.000
_cell.angle_alpha   90.00
_cell.angle_beta   90.00
_cell.angle_gamma   90.00
#
_symmetry.space_group_name_H-M   'P 1'
#
loop_
_entity.id
_entity.type
_entity.pdbx_description
1 polymer ?
#
loop_
_entity_poly.entity_id
_entity_poly.type
_entity_poly.pdbx_seq_one_letter_code
_entity_poly.pdbx_strand_id
1 'polypeptide(L)'
;MPTPIGSVPALSAASATIFSIGIVFLGYWGLYEPIQWRAADVFVFVFALIGFGCLGLVPWVATSPVEPEGSDSRIRIARHLFLAGVAGIWLAVAMSVIF
;
A
#
# COMPACT_ATOMS: atom_id res chain seq x y z
N MET A 1 4.71 2.53 24.24
CA MET A 1 4.48 1.07 24.22
C MET A 1 5.55 0.47 23.35
N PRO A 2 6.39 -0.44 23.87
CA PRO A 2 7.42 -1.13 23.09
C PRO A 2 6.80 -1.87 21.90
N THR A 3 7.46 -1.86 20.75
CA THR A 3 7.01 -2.64 19.61
C THR A 3 7.23 -4.15 19.82
N PRO A 4 6.26 -5.01 19.48
CA PRO A 4 6.41 -6.45 19.64
C PRO A 4 7.57 -6.98 18.78
N ILE A 5 8.32 -7.93 19.34
CA ILE A 5 9.30 -8.71 18.59
C ILE A 5 8.66 -9.31 17.32
N GLY A 6 9.34 -9.17 16.18
CA GLY A 6 8.82 -9.64 14.88
C GLY A 6 7.86 -8.69 14.17
N SER A 7 7.63 -7.47 14.66
CA SER A 7 6.75 -6.50 13.98
C SER A 7 7.23 -6.11 12.57
N VAL A 8 8.55 -6.05 12.35
CA VAL A 8 9.15 -5.72 11.05
C VAL A 8 8.83 -6.78 9.99
N PRO A 9 9.17 -8.08 10.17
CA PRO A 9 8.84 -9.10 9.18
C PRO A 9 7.32 -9.25 8.97
N ALA A 10 6.52 -9.15 10.04
CA ALA A 10 5.06 -9.24 9.93
C ALA A 10 4.46 -8.09 9.09
N LEU A 11 4.87 -6.84 9.35
CA LEU A 11 4.37 -5.68 8.62
C LEU A 11 4.83 -5.67 7.16
N SER A 12 6.08 -6.04 6.90
CA SER A 12 6.62 -6.15 5.55
C SER A 12 5.93 -7.25 4.73
N ALA A 13 5.69 -8.42 5.33
CA ALA A 13 4.95 -9.50 4.67
C ALA A 13 3.51 -9.09 4.36
N ALA A 14 2.79 -8.50 5.33
CA ALA A 14 1.44 -8.00 5.11
C ALA A 14 1.39 -6.95 3.98
N SER A 15 2.35 -6.02 3.96
CA SER A 15 2.45 -5.02 2.90
C SER A 15 2.65 -5.64 1.51
N ALA A 16 3.57 -6.61 1.40
CA ALA A 16 3.84 -7.32 0.15
C ALA A 16 2.60 -8.09 -0.35
N THR A 17 1.84 -8.73 0.54
CA THR A 17 0.60 -9.42 0.19
C THR A 17 -0.44 -8.47 -0.39
N ILE A 18 -0.70 -7.33 0.27
CA ILE A 18 -1.69 -6.36 -0.24
C ILE A 18 -1.20 -5.71 -1.54
N PHE A 19 0.09 -5.41 -1.64
CA PHE A 19 0.69 -4.89 -2.87
C PHE A 19 0.49 -5.88 -4.04
N SER A 20 0.73 -7.17 -3.81
CA SER A 20 0.50 -8.21 -4.82
C SER A 20 -0.97 -8.31 -5.23
N ILE A 21 -1.90 -8.29 -4.27
CA ILE A 21 -3.35 -8.30 -4.55
C ILE A 21 -3.74 -7.08 -5.40
N GLY A 22 -3.22 -5.90 -5.07
CA GLY A 22 -3.49 -4.69 -5.85
C GLY A 22 -2.99 -4.80 -7.29
N ILE A 23 -1.82 -5.40 -7.54
CA ILE A 23 -1.31 -5.60 -8.91
C ILE A 23 -2.28 -6.46 -9.72
N VAL A 24 -2.74 -7.57 -9.12
CA VAL A 24 -3.70 -8.48 -9.77
C VAL A 24 -5.01 -7.73 -10.06
N PHE A 25 -5.50 -6.93 -9.11
CA PHE A 25 -6.69 -6.10 -9.30
C PHE A 25 -6.56 -5.15 -10.49
N LEU A 26 -5.48 -4.38 -10.60
CA LEU A 26 -5.28 -3.49 -11.74
C LEU A 26 -5.10 -4.23 -13.06
N GLY A 27 -4.46 -5.39 -13.05
CA GLY A 27 -4.35 -6.25 -14.22
C GLY A 27 -5.72 -6.70 -14.72
N TYR A 28 -6.66 -7.00 -13.81
CA TYR A 28 -8.03 -7.36 -14.14
C TYR A 28 -8.90 -6.16 -14.54
N TRP A 29 -8.71 -4.99 -13.93
CA TRP A 29 -9.52 -3.78 -14.20
C TRP A 29 -9.42 -3.27 -15.65
N GLY A 30 -8.49 -3.78 -16.45
CA GLY A 30 -8.43 -3.45 -17.88
C GLY A 30 -7.43 -2.36 -18.23
N LEU A 31 -6.35 -2.21 -17.45
CA LEU A 31 -5.22 -1.33 -17.77
C LEU A 31 -4.67 -1.57 -19.21
N TYR A 32 -4.87 -2.78 -19.74
CA TYR A 32 -4.44 -3.21 -21.07
C TYR A 32 -5.50 -3.06 -22.17
N GLU A 33 -6.72 -2.63 -21.87
CA GLU A 33 -7.74 -2.47 -22.90
C GLU A 33 -7.43 -1.24 -23.77
N PRO A 34 -7.41 -1.37 -25.11
CA PRO A 34 -7.07 -0.28 -26.03
C PRO A 34 -8.16 0.79 -26.17
N ILE A 35 -9.05 0.90 -25.17
CA ILE A 35 -10.20 1.79 -25.14
C ILE A 35 -9.76 3.11 -24.48
N GLN A 36 -10.34 4.24 -24.90
CA GLN A 36 -10.08 5.53 -24.25
C GLN A 36 -10.44 5.45 -22.75
N TRP A 37 -9.47 5.76 -21.89
CA TRP A 37 -9.68 5.76 -20.44
C TRP A 37 -10.79 6.73 -20.08
N ARG A 38 -11.80 6.23 -19.37
CA ARG A 38 -12.84 7.07 -18.79
C ARG A 38 -12.25 7.77 -17.57
N ALA A 39 -12.86 8.88 -17.15
CA ALA A 39 -12.41 9.58 -15.95
C ALA A 39 -12.35 8.65 -14.72
N ALA A 40 -13.28 7.71 -14.62
CA ALA A 40 -13.30 6.69 -13.56
C ALA A 40 -12.04 5.81 -13.56
N ASP A 41 -11.55 5.38 -14.73
CA ASP A 41 -10.34 4.55 -14.84
C ASP A 41 -9.11 5.30 -14.35
N VAL A 42 -9.02 6.59 -14.71
CA VAL A 42 -7.95 7.48 -14.22
C VAL A 42 -8.00 7.58 -12.70
N PHE A 43 -9.17 7.76 -12.10
CA PHE A 43 -9.31 7.81 -10.64
C PHE A 43 -8.89 6.49 -9.99
N VAL A 44 -9.44 5.35 -10.42
CA VAL A 44 -9.07 4.02 -9.89
C VAL A 44 -7.56 3.81 -9.97
N PHE A 45 -6.95 4.14 -11.11
CA PHE A 45 -5.53 3.99 -11.33
C PHE A 45 -4.68 4.89 -10.42
N VAL A 46 -5.03 6.18 -10.28
CA VAL A 46 -4.29 7.12 -9.43
C VAL A 46 -4.34 6.70 -7.97
N PHE A 47 -5.51 6.30 -7.45
CA PHE A 47 -5.63 5.83 -6.08
C PHE A 47 -4.85 4.53 -5.85
N ALA A 48 -4.86 3.60 -6.81
CA ALA A 48 -4.08 2.38 -6.74
C ALA A 48 -2.57 2.66 -6.74
N LEU A 49 -2.08 3.58 -7.59
CA LEU A 49 -0.68 3.99 -7.62
C LEU A 49 -0.22 4.62 -6.30
N ILE A 50 -1.02 5.51 -5.72
CA ILE A 50 -0.73 6.08 -4.39
C ILE A 50 -0.68 4.95 -3.35
N GLY A 51 -1.64 4.03 -3.40
CA GLY A 51 -1.69 2.84 -2.54
C GLY A 51 -0.41 2.01 -2.62
N PHE A 52 0.05 1.70 -3.84
CA PHE A 52 1.31 0.99 -4.07
C PHE A 52 2.52 1.76 -3.59
N GLY A 53 2.61 3.06 -3.86
CA GLY A 53 3.72 3.88 -3.38
C GLY A 53 3.85 3.78 -1.86
N CYS A 54 2.73 3.90 -1.14
CA CYS A 54 2.71 3.74 0.31
C CYS A 54 3.11 2.33 0.76
N LEU A 55 2.52 1.28 0.17
CA LEU A 55 2.80 -0.12 0.53
C LEU A 55 4.25 -0.54 0.22
N GLY A 56 4.80 -0.10 -0.91
CA GLY A 56 6.18 -0.37 -1.31
C GLY A 56 7.21 0.33 -0.43
N LEU A 57 6.86 1.47 0.18
CA LEU A 57 7.70 2.18 1.15
C LEU A 57 7.68 1.56 2.55
N VAL A 58 6.69 0.73 2.88
CA VAL A 58 6.58 0.11 4.22
C VAL A 58 7.82 -0.73 4.57
N PRO A 59 8.30 -1.68 3.74
CA PRO A 59 9.49 -2.44 4.06
C PRO A 59 10.72 -1.57 4.23
N TRP A 60 10.89 -0.55 3.38
CA TRP A 60 12.00 0.40 3.47
C TRP A 60 12.03 1.13 4.81
N VAL A 61 10.89 1.69 5.23
CA VAL A 61 10.78 2.39 6.51
C VAL A 61 10.95 1.43 7.68
N ALA A 62 10.39 0.22 7.58
CA ALA A 62 10.45 -0.79 8.65
C ALA A 62 11.85 -1.38 8.87
N THR A 63 12.69 -1.49 7.83
CA THR A 63 14.05 -2.06 7.92
C THR A 63 15.16 -1.02 8.08
N SER A 64 14.84 0.26 7.85
CA SER A 64 15.84 1.33 7.91
C SER A 64 16.52 1.43 9.30
N PRO A 65 17.85 1.69 9.36
CA PRO A 65 18.59 1.70 10.62
C PRO A 65 18.01 2.72 11.60
N VAL A 66 17.78 2.29 12.83
CA VAL A 66 17.22 3.13 13.90
C VAL A 66 18.40 3.86 14.57
N GLU A 67 18.48 5.20 14.43
CA GLU A 67 19.35 6.03 15.28
C GLU A 67 19.14 5.71 16.78
N PRO A 68 20.21 5.75 17.59
CA PRO A 68 20.25 5.00 18.84
C PRO A 68 19.27 5.52 19.90
N GLU A 69 18.73 4.55 20.64
CA GLU A 69 17.98 4.63 21.90
C GLU A 69 16.47 4.95 21.85
N GLY A 70 15.66 3.90 21.86
CA GLY A 70 14.29 3.92 22.41
C GLY A 70 13.16 4.35 21.46
N SER A 71 13.44 4.69 20.21
CA SER A 71 12.44 5.26 19.32
C SER A 71 11.76 4.22 18.41
N ASP A 72 10.61 3.69 18.85
CA ASP A 72 9.64 2.94 18.02
C ASP A 72 8.96 3.79 16.90
N SER A 73 9.48 5.00 16.65
CA SER A 73 8.87 5.96 15.72
C SER A 73 8.79 5.42 14.29
N ARG A 74 9.83 4.74 13.80
CA ARG A 74 9.86 4.23 12.41
C ARG A 74 8.83 3.13 12.19
N ILE A 75 8.63 2.23 13.15
CA ILE A 75 7.58 1.20 13.08
C ILE A 75 6.19 1.87 13.11
N ARG A 76 6.01 2.94 13.91
CA ARG A 76 4.77 3.70 13.89
C ARG A 76 4.52 4.35 12.53
N ILE A 77 5.54 4.95 11.91
CA ILE A 77 5.43 5.54 10.57
C ILE A 77 5.13 4.46 9.53
N ALA A 78 5.80 3.31 9.58
CA ALA A 78 5.54 2.17 8.71
C ALA A 78 4.09 1.67 8.82
N ARG A 79 3.51 1.66 10.03
CA ARG A 79 2.08 1.32 10.23
C ARG A 79 1.14 2.33 9.58
N HIS A 80 1.44 3.63 9.67
CA HIS A 80 0.63 4.66 9.02
C HIS A 80 0.74 4.57 7.49
N LEU A 81 1.95 4.34 6.96
CA LEU A 81 2.17 4.07 5.54
C LEU A 81 1.38 2.83 5.07
N PHE A 82 1.42 1.75 5.85
CA PHE A 82 0.62 0.57 5.55
C PHE A 82 -0.87 0.88 5.52
N LEU A 83 -1.38 1.60 6.52
CA LEU A 83 -2.80 1.94 6.62
C LEU A 83 -3.24 2.86 5.48
N ALA A 84 -2.43 3.87 5.13
CA ALA A 84 -2.66 4.72 3.96
C ALA A 84 -2.65 3.93 2.65
N GLY A 85 -1.71 2.99 2.50
CA GLY A 85 -1.60 2.12 1.34
C GLY A 85 -2.81 1.21 1.17
N VAL A 86 -3.20 0.53 2.25
CA VAL A 86 -4.41 -0.32 2.31
C VAL A 86 -5.66 0.50 1.99
N ALA A 87 -5.82 1.68 2.61
CA ALA A 87 -6.96 2.56 2.34
C ALA A 87 -7.01 3.00 0.88
N GLY A 88 -5.87 3.35 0.27
CA GLY A 88 -5.78 3.72 -1.15
C GLY A 88 -6.23 2.58 -2.07
N ILE A 89 -5.77 1.36 -1.83
CA ILE A 89 -6.17 0.18 -2.61
C ILE A 89 -7.67 -0.12 -2.42
N TRP A 90 -8.18 -0.10 -1.19
CA TRP A 90 -9.61 -0.34 -0.94
C TRP A 90 -10.50 0.74 -1.53
N LEU A 91 -10.07 2.00 -1.54
CA LEU A 91 -10.81 3.09 -2.19
C LEU A 91 -10.83 2.90 -3.71
N ALA A 92 -9.70 2.49 -4.31
CA ALA A 92 -9.65 2.11 -5.72
C ALA A 92 -10.65 0.98 -6.04
N VAL A 93 -10.67 -0.09 -5.24
CA VAL A 93 -11.63 -1.19 -5.37
C VAL A 93 -13.08 -0.71 -5.18
N ALA A 94 -13.36 0.11 -4.18
CA ALA A 94 -14.71 0.60 -3.92
C ALA A 94 -15.24 1.46 -5.09
N MET A 95 -14.41 2.33 -5.66
CA MET A 95 -14.77 3.09 -6.86
C MET A 95 -15.00 2.17 -8.06
N SER A 96 -14.20 1.11 -8.19
CA SER A 96 -14.32 0.11 -9.25
C SER A 96 -15.66 -0.66 -9.20
N VAL A 97 -16.37 -0.66 -8.08
CA VAL A 97 -17.70 -1.29 -7.98
C VAL A 97 -18.81 -0.32 -8.37
N ILE A 98 -18.56 0.99 -8.29
CA ILE A 98 -19.55 2.03 -8.57
C ILE A 98 -19.62 2.35 -10.07
N PHE A 99 -18.52 2.17 -10.79
CA PHE A 99 -18.37 2.51 -12.21
C PHE A 99 -18.28 1.27 -13.10
#